data_AF-A0A958H8H6-F1
#
_entry.id   AF-A0A958H8H6-F1
#
_cell.length_a   1.000
_cell.length_b   1.000
_cell.length_c   1.000
_cell.angle_alpha   90.00
_cell.angle_beta   90.00
_cell.angle_gamma   90.00
#
_symmetry.space_group_name_H-M   'P 1'
#
loop_
_entity.id
_entity.type
_entity.pdbx_description
1 polymer ?
#
loop_
_entity_poly.entity_id
_entity_poly.type
_entity_poly.pdbx_seq_one_letter_code
_entity_poly.pdbx_strand_id
1 'polypeptide(L)' 'FTPMAKTVDSDGSISDGAVGVMATGYVILQAGSLDEAAEMGTSCPHLAAGGQISVYEAIDMAM' A
#
# COMPACT_ATOMS: atom_id res chain seq x y z
N PHE A 1 15.23 4.24 -2.33
CA PHE A 1 13.99 3.85 -3.01
C PHE A 1 13.80 4.82 -4.17
N THR A 2 13.89 4.37 -5.42
CA THR A 2 13.52 5.19 -6.60
C THR A 2 12.06 4.89 -6.89
N PRO A 3 11.11 5.79 -6.56
CA PRO A 3 9.70 5.48 -6.72
C PRO A 3 9.37 5.45 -8.23
N MET A 4 9.19 4.24 -8.76
CA MET A 4 8.68 4.01 -10.11
C MET A 4 7.34 3.28 -9.98
N ALA A 5 6.35 3.74 -10.72
CA ALA A 5 5.03 3.12 -10.77
C ALA A 5 4.51 3.14 -12.20
N LYS A 6 3.59 2.22 -12.48
CA LYS A 6 2.83 2.16 -13.72
C LYS A 6 1.36 2.18 -13.38
N THR A 7 0.58 2.91 -14.16
CA THR A 7 -0.87 2.84 -14.16
C THR A 7 -1.31 1.96 -15.32
N VAL A 8 -2.30 1.09 -15.07
CA VAL A 8 -3.02 0.33 -16.09
C VAL A 8 -4.46 0.80 -16.02
N ASP A 9 -4.91 1.51 -17.05
CA ASP A 9 -6.26 2.05 -17.13
C ASP A 9 -7.29 0.97 -17.54
N SER A 10 -8.58 1.26 -17.35
CA SER A 10 -9.66 0.30 -17.63
C SER A 10 -9.81 -0.07 -19.11
N ASP A 11 -9.25 0.74 -20.01
CA ASP A 11 -9.14 0.46 -21.45
C ASP A 11 -7.89 -0.34 -21.83
N GLY A 12 -7.06 -0.71 -20.84
CA GLY A 12 -5.83 -1.47 -21.01
C GLY A 12 -4.60 -0.63 -21.37
N SER A 13 -4.71 0.70 -21.44
CA SER A 13 -3.56 1.56 -21.69
C SER A 13 -2.64 1.66 -20.46
N ILE A 14 -1.32 1.84 -20.73
CA ILE A 14 -0.26 1.83 -19.70
C ILE A 14 0.48 3.16 -19.72
N SER A 15 0.61 3.79 -18.55
CA SER A 15 1.33 5.06 -18.38
C SER A 15 2.29 5.04 -17.18
N ASP A 16 3.25 5.97 -17.17
CA ASP A 16 4.16 6.18 -16.05
C ASP A 16 3.49 6.96 -14.92
N GLY A 17 3.70 6.51 -13.67
CA GLY A 17 3.11 7.10 -12.47
C GLY A 17 2.22 6.12 -11.71
N ALA A 18 1.84 6.48 -10.48
CA ALA A 18 0.88 5.73 -9.69
C ALA A 18 -0.55 6.27 -9.89
N VAL A 19 -1.52 5.40 -9.65
CA VAL A 19 -2.90 5.85 -9.41
C VAL A 19 -2.92 6.60 -8.07
N GLY A 20 -3.05 7.92 -8.13
CA GLY A 20 -3.07 8.78 -6.94
C GLY A 20 -1.68 9.10 -6.38
N VAL A 21 -1.48 8.93 -5.07
CA VAL A 21 -0.23 9.27 -4.39
C VAL A 21 0.75 8.10 -4.47
N MET A 22 1.99 8.38 -4.89
CA MET A 22 3.07 7.40 -4.96
C MET A 22 3.35 6.77 -3.59
N ALA A 23 3.26 5.44 -3.50
CA ALA A 23 3.70 4.71 -2.30
C ALA A 23 5.22 4.81 -2.13
N THR A 24 5.67 5.00 -0.89
CA THR A 24 7.08 5.06 -0.52
C THR A 24 7.60 3.72 0.04
N GLY A 25 6.70 2.78 0.30
CA GLY A 25 6.96 1.42 0.78
C GLY A 25 5.66 0.66 1.05
N TYR A 26 5.75 -0.64 1.31
CA TYR A 26 4.61 -1.48 1.69
C TYR A 26 5.08 -2.62 2.58
N VAL A 27 4.16 -3.16 3.38
CA VAL A 27 4.33 -4.37 4.18
C VAL A 27 3.08 -5.22 3.99
N ILE A 28 3.26 -6.52 3.78
CA ILE A 28 2.16 -7.49 3.79
C ILE A 28 2.28 -8.23 5.11
N LEU A 29 1.20 -8.24 5.88
CA LEU A 29 1.10 -8.94 7.16
C LEU A 29 -0.20 -9.73 7.23
N GLN A 30 -0.24 -10.69 8.12
CA GLN A 30 -1.44 -11.46 8.43
C GLN A 30 -1.96 -11.03 9.80
N ALA A 31 -3.26 -10.76 9.88
CA ALA A 31 -3.98 -10.41 11.11
C ALA A 31 -5.40 -11.01 11.04
N GLY A 32 -6.07 -11.15 12.18
CA GLY A 32 -7.43 -11.65 12.25
C GLY A 32 -8.50 -10.62 11.88
N SER A 33 -8.16 -9.33 11.84
CA SER A 33 -9.05 -8.24 11.41
C SER A 33 -8.26 -7.01 10.92
N LEU A 34 -8.97 -6.08 10.26
CA LEU A 34 -8.39 -4.80 9.85
C LEU A 34 -7.95 -3.95 11.05
N ASP A 35 -8.70 -3.97 12.15
CA ASP A 35 -8.35 -3.24 13.37
C ASP A 35 -7.06 -3.79 14.00
N GLU A 36 -6.92 -5.12 14.08
CA GLU A 36 -5.70 -5.77 14.57
C GLU A 36 -4.50 -5.43 13.67
N ALA A 37 -4.68 -5.46 12.34
CA ALA A 37 -3.65 -5.04 11.39
C ALA A 37 -3.24 -3.57 11.57
N ALA A 38 -4.20 -2.69 11.84
CA ALA A 38 -3.93 -1.27 12.10
C ALA A 38 -3.14 -1.06 13.40
N GLU A 39 -3.50 -1.78 14.47
CA GLU A 39 -2.75 -1.77 15.74
C GLU A 39 -1.32 -2.27 15.55
N MET A 40 -1.12 -3.36 14.80
CA MET A 40 0.22 -3.86 14.45
C MET A 40 1.04 -2.81 13.68
N GLY A 41 0.40 -2.06 12.79
CA GLY A 41 1.00 -1.00 11.98
C GLY A 41 1.58 0.17 12.78
N THR A 42 1.12 0.39 14.03
CA THR A 42 1.62 1.45 14.91
C THR A 42 3.12 1.34 15.23
N SER A 43 3.70 0.14 15.09
CA SER A 43 5.11 -0.14 15.27
C SER A 43 6.00 0.23 14.07
N CYS A 44 5.41 0.68 12.95
CA CYS A 44 6.15 0.99 11.74
C CYS A 44 7.10 2.18 11.95
N PRO A 45 8.41 2.03 11.67
CA PRO A 45 9.39 3.11 11.88
C PRO A 45 9.12 4.35 11.02
N HIS A 46 8.33 4.23 9.95
CA HIS A 46 7.91 5.37 9.13
C HIS A 46 7.07 6.38 9.92
N LEU A 47 6.27 5.91 10.89
CA LEU A 47 5.48 6.78 11.76
C LEU A 47 6.37 7.61 12.70
N ALA A 48 7.45 7.02 13.22
CA ALA A 48 8.43 7.74 14.05
C ALA A 48 9.16 8.85 13.28
N ALA A 49 9.23 8.75 11.96
CA ALA A 49 9.80 9.77 11.08
C ALA A 49 8.77 10.85 10.66
N GLY A 50 7.57 10.87 11.26
CA GLY A 50 6.49 11.80 10.90
C GLY A 50 5.73 11.43 9.62
N GLY A 51 5.94 10.22 9.11
CA GLY A 51 5.19 9.68 7.98
C GLY A 51 3.79 9.22 8.37
N GLN A 52 3.05 8.77 7.36
CA GLN A 52 1.71 8.21 7.52
C GLN A 52 1.64 6.88 6.76
N ILE A 53 0.79 5.97 7.24
CA ILE A 53 0.52 4.70 6.57
C ILE A 53 -0.99 4.54 6.42
N SER A 54 -1.40 3.84 5.37
CA SER A 54 -2.77 3.35 5.21
C SER A 54 -2.75 1.83 5.29
N VAL A 55 -3.75 1.25 5.95
CA VAL A 55 -3.89 -0.21 6.08
C VAL A 55 -5.12 -0.63 5.28
N TYR A 56 -4.94 -1.66 4.46
CA TYR A 56 -5.97 -2.21 3.60
C TYR A 56 -6.02 -3.72 3.76
N GLU A 57 -7.22 -4.29 3.67
CA GLU A 57 -7.38 -5.73 3.57
C GLU A 57 -7.00 -6.19 2.15
N ALA A 58 -6.15 -7.21 2.06
CA ALA A 58 -5.87 -7.86 0.79
C ALA A 58 -7.03 -8.80 0.45
N ILE A 59 -7.61 -8.62 -0.73
CA ILE A 59 -8.60 -9.55 -1.28
C ILE A 59 -7.91 -10.57 -2.17
N ASP A 60 -8.33 -11.83 -2.07
CA ASP A 60 -7.90 -12.86 -3.00
C ASP A 60 -8.54 -12.60 -4.37
N MET A 61 -7.74 -12.08 -5.29
CA MET A 61 -8.12 -11.93 -6.69
C MET A 61 -7.63 -13.16 -7.45
N ALA A 62 -8.48 -14.19 -7.50
CA ALA A 62 -8.26 -15.30 -8.42
C ALA A 62 -8.28 -14.75 -9.85
N MET A 63 -7.14 -14.89 -10.56
CA MET A 63 -7.03 -14.65 -12.01
C MET A 63 -7.51 -15.85 -12.80
#